data_AF-A0A7K6UM60-F1
#
_entry.id   AF-A0A7K6UM60-F1
#
_cell.length_a   1.000
_cell.length_b   1.000
_cell.length_c   1.000
_cell.angle_alpha   90.00
_cell.angle_beta   90.00
_cell.angle_gamma   90.00
#
_symmetry.space_group_name_H-M   'P 1'
#
loop_
_entity.id
_entity.type
_entity.pdbx_description
1 polymer ?
#
loop_
_entity_poly.entity_id
_entity_poly.type
_entity_poly.pdbx_seq_one_letter_code
_entity_poly.pdbx_strand_id
1 'polypeptide(L)'
;MTIFCSHCLRPLQAEMSHLPRRGKQAPGASRPFRSTKSASKARRDQINVELQALRSLLPISAQEKERLSYLHTMALVCLQLRGAQLFPPASAPPAGPALGTELLSLLPGFLLVLSASGKLVYISENVAQVLGLSMVELLARGDTVFDILDGGAREEVRKKLLLAREDPGREVTFVSEMCTSKAFRVQHGGNRAVAVRGRFTALHGPACPPPTAFLALCTPVARFPADGDAGSQDDVFQSTHLLDMTFTDVTESVTYHLGYRREQLMGHSWYSLLHPEDTERAAAQHRAV
;
A
#
# COMPACT_ATOMS: atom_id res chain seq x y z
N MET A 1 -32.49 -11.77 38.83
CA MET A 1 -32.54 -10.61 37.92
C MET A 1 -33.71 -10.82 36.98
N THR A 2 -34.77 -10.03 37.13
CA THR A 2 -35.99 -10.13 36.30
C THR A 2 -35.75 -9.32 35.04
N ILE A 3 -35.82 -9.96 33.87
CA ILE A 3 -35.59 -9.29 32.58
C ILE A 3 -36.94 -8.77 32.06
N PHE A 4 -37.01 -7.48 31.77
CA PHE A 4 -38.21 -6.82 31.26
C PHE A 4 -38.12 -6.61 29.75
N CYS A 5 -39.26 -6.73 29.06
CA CYS A 5 -39.35 -6.41 27.64
C CYS A 5 -39.20 -4.89 27.43
N SER A 6 -38.29 -4.48 26.54
CA SER A 6 -38.00 -3.06 26.27
C SER A 6 -39.09 -2.30 25.52
N HIS A 7 -40.13 -2.99 25.03
CA HIS A 7 -41.21 -2.35 24.26
C HIS A 7 -42.51 -2.17 25.06
N CYS A 8 -42.76 -2.98 26.08
CA CYS A 8 -43.99 -2.92 26.87
C CYS A 8 -43.80 -2.98 28.39
N LEU A 9 -42.54 -3.03 28.86
CA LEU A 9 -42.14 -2.99 30.27
C LEU A 9 -42.76 -4.06 31.19
N ARG A 10 -43.30 -5.14 30.62
CA ARG A 10 -43.79 -6.30 31.38
C ARG A 10 -42.65 -7.29 31.66
N PRO A 11 -42.65 -7.96 32.82
CA PRO A 11 -41.66 -8.98 33.15
C PRO A 11 -41.87 -10.21 32.25
N LEU A 12 -40.80 -10.69 31.62
CA LEU A 12 -40.86 -11.89 30.79
C LEU A 12 -40.94 -13.12 31.70
N GLN A 13 -42.12 -13.73 31.83
CA GLN A 13 -42.29 -15.01 32.52
C GLN A 13 -41.89 -16.14 31.57
N ALA A 14 -40.94 -16.97 32.01
CA ALA A 14 -40.61 -18.20 31.30
C ALA A 14 -41.75 -19.21 31.50
N GLU A 15 -42.59 -19.41 30.48
CA GLU A 15 -43.60 -20.45 30.49
C GLU A 15 -42.93 -21.83 30.43
N MET A 16 -42.95 -22.56 31.55
CA MET A 16 -42.66 -23.99 31.59
C MET A 16 -43.96 -24.75 31.31
N SER A 17 -44.16 -25.14 30.05
CA SER A 17 -45.24 -26.03 29.64
C SER A 17 -45.05 -27.42 30.25
N HIS A 18 -45.89 -27.78 31.22
CA HIS A 18 -46.04 -29.16 31.72
C HIS A 18 -46.97 -29.96 30.80
N LEU A 19 -46.51 -31.12 30.29
CA LEU A 19 -47.33 -32.12 29.60
C LEU A 19 -47.60 -33.33 30.53
N PRO A 20 -48.72 -34.06 30.36
CA PRO A 20 -49.21 -35.01 31.35
C PRO A 20 -48.46 -36.35 31.34
N ARG A 21 -48.37 -36.94 32.54
CA ARG A 21 -47.81 -38.26 32.86
C ARG A 21 -48.46 -39.40 32.07
N ARG A 22 -47.64 -40.25 31.43
CA ARG A 22 -48.00 -41.65 31.11
C ARG A 22 -46.84 -42.58 31.49
N GLY A 23 -47.22 -43.77 31.97
CA GLY A 23 -46.42 -44.65 32.83
C GLY A 23 -45.23 -45.40 32.21
N LYS A 24 -44.50 -46.03 33.14
CA LYS A 24 -43.23 -46.78 33.11
C LYS A 24 -43.02 -47.73 31.91
N GLN A 25 -41.82 -47.65 31.30
CA GLN A 25 -40.93 -48.78 30.97
C GLN A 25 -39.48 -48.29 30.78
N ALA A 26 -38.50 -49.18 31.03
CA ALA A 26 -37.11 -48.90 31.42
C ALA A 26 -36.11 -48.75 30.22
N PRO A 27 -34.78 -48.93 30.42
CA PRO A 27 -33.78 -47.87 30.51
C PRO A 27 -32.99 -47.66 29.19
N GLY A 28 -32.69 -46.40 28.85
CA GLY A 28 -31.81 -46.05 27.74
C GLY A 28 -31.14 -44.70 27.99
N ALA A 29 -29.85 -44.73 28.29
CA ALA A 29 -29.05 -43.58 28.65
C ALA A 29 -28.77 -42.64 27.46
N SER A 30 -28.61 -41.36 27.81
CA SER A 30 -28.06 -40.23 27.04
C SER A 30 -28.87 -39.76 25.82
N ARG A 31 -29.58 -38.63 26.00
CA ARG A 31 -29.85 -37.73 24.87
C ARG A 31 -28.49 -37.27 24.33
N PRO A 32 -28.20 -37.42 23.03
CA PRO A 32 -26.89 -37.07 22.51
C PRO A 32 -26.72 -35.56 22.63
N PHE A 33 -25.55 -35.14 23.09
CA PHE A 33 -25.01 -33.81 22.89
C PHE A 33 -25.28 -33.42 21.43
N ARG A 34 -26.25 -32.53 21.16
CA ARG A 34 -26.64 -32.18 19.79
C ARG A 34 -25.42 -31.55 19.14
N SER A 35 -24.76 -32.33 18.29
CA SER A 35 -23.44 -32.00 17.77
C SER A 35 -23.53 -30.71 16.95
N THR A 36 -23.09 -29.59 17.53
CA THR A 36 -22.93 -28.31 16.83
C THR A 36 -21.90 -28.39 15.70
N LYS A 37 -21.20 -29.54 15.58
CA LYS A 37 -20.23 -29.83 14.53
C LYS A 37 -20.86 -29.83 13.14
N SER A 38 -22.08 -30.35 12.96
CA SER A 38 -22.73 -30.39 11.64
C SER A 38 -23.16 -28.99 11.18
N ALA A 39 -23.76 -28.20 12.08
CA ALA A 39 -24.13 -26.81 11.81
C ALA A 39 -22.89 -25.92 11.57
N SER A 40 -21.83 -26.09 12.36
CA SER A 40 -20.57 -25.37 12.16
C SER A 40 -19.88 -25.75 10.84
N LYS A 41 -19.94 -27.02 10.44
CA LYS A 41 -19.46 -27.47 9.14
C LYS A 41 -20.28 -26.85 8.00
N ALA A 42 -21.60 -26.92 8.05
CA ALA A 42 -22.46 -26.32 7.03
C ALA A 42 -22.19 -24.81 6.84
N ARG A 43 -21.99 -24.07 7.94
CA ARG A 43 -21.59 -22.64 7.85
C ARG A 43 -20.23 -22.42 7.19
N ARG A 44 -19.23 -23.23 7.53
CA ARG A 44 -17.90 -23.15 6.89
C ARG A 44 -17.96 -23.49 5.42
N ASP A 45 -18.72 -24.52 5.06
CA ASP A 45 -18.93 -24.94 3.68
C ASP A 45 -19.62 -23.80 2.88
N GLN A 46 -20.63 -23.13 3.46
CA GLN A 46 -21.24 -21.94 2.85
C GLN A 46 -20.23 -20.80 2.65
N ILE A 47 -19.44 -20.46 3.67
CA ILE A 47 -18.42 -19.40 3.56
C ILE A 47 -17.43 -19.72 2.42
N ASN A 48 -17.02 -20.98 2.28
CA ASN A 48 -16.11 -21.39 1.23
C ASN A 48 -16.73 -21.26 -0.17
N VAL A 49 -18.02 -21.55 -0.32
CA VAL A 49 -18.77 -21.33 -1.58
C VAL A 49 -18.79 -19.85 -1.93
N GLU A 50 -19.13 -18.98 -0.98
CA GLU A 50 -19.14 -17.52 -1.21
C GLU A 50 -17.74 -16.99 -1.54
N LEU A 51 -16.69 -17.46 -0.85
CA LEU A 51 -15.31 -17.09 -1.15
C LEU A 51 -14.87 -17.51 -2.56
N GLN A 52 -15.30 -18.69 -3.03
CA GLN A 52 -15.05 -19.13 -4.40
C GLN A 52 -15.80 -18.27 -5.42
N ALA A 53 -17.05 -17.89 -5.13
CA ALA A 53 -17.82 -16.98 -5.98
C ALA A 53 -17.15 -15.59 -6.05
N LEU A 54 -16.70 -15.03 -4.93
CA LEU A 54 -15.97 -13.76 -4.93
C LEU A 54 -14.67 -13.85 -5.72
N ARG A 55 -13.93 -14.95 -5.58
CA ARG A 55 -12.68 -15.16 -6.31
C ARG A 55 -12.88 -15.25 -7.82
N SER A 56 -13.96 -15.87 -8.28
CA SER A 56 -14.23 -16.00 -9.73
C SER A 56 -14.50 -14.65 -10.39
N LEU A 57 -15.04 -13.68 -9.63
CA LEU A 57 -15.35 -12.32 -10.08
C LEU A 57 -14.13 -11.38 -10.13
N LEU A 58 -12.98 -11.75 -9.56
CA LEU A 58 -11.79 -10.89 -9.57
C LEU A 58 -11.26 -10.69 -11.01
N PRO A 59 -10.83 -9.47 -11.39
CA PRO A 59 -10.34 -9.15 -12.73
C PRO A 59 -8.85 -9.55 -12.90
N ILE A 60 -8.54 -10.82 -12.68
CA ILE A 60 -7.20 -11.42 -12.82
C ILE A 60 -7.29 -12.75 -13.56
N SER A 61 -6.16 -13.30 -14.00
CA SER A 61 -6.14 -14.55 -14.77
C SER A 61 -6.62 -15.75 -13.94
N ALA A 62 -7.11 -16.80 -14.61
CA ALA A 62 -7.53 -18.03 -13.95
C ALA A 62 -6.40 -18.69 -13.14
N GLN A 63 -5.17 -18.66 -13.68
CA GLN A 63 -3.99 -19.20 -13.01
C GLN A 63 -3.67 -18.46 -11.70
N GLU A 64 -3.83 -17.13 -11.67
CA GLU A 64 -3.62 -16.35 -10.46
C GLU A 64 -4.70 -16.64 -9.42
N LYS A 65 -5.96 -16.77 -9.83
CA LYS A 65 -7.09 -17.11 -8.94
C LYS A 65 -6.83 -18.39 -8.16
N GLU A 66 -6.31 -19.43 -8.80
CA GLU A 66 -6.03 -20.72 -8.16
C GLU A 66 -4.98 -20.63 -7.05
N ARG A 67 -4.02 -19.70 -7.16
CA ARG A 67 -2.92 -19.52 -6.19
C ARG A 67 -3.30 -18.64 -5.00
N LEU A 68 -4.48 -18.02 -5.02
CA LEU A 68 -4.90 -17.12 -3.93
C LEU A 68 -5.30 -17.89 -2.67
N SER A 69 -4.76 -17.47 -1.53
CA SER A 69 -5.32 -17.81 -0.22
C SER A 69 -6.66 -17.10 0.01
N TYR A 70 -7.41 -17.50 1.04
CA TYR A 70 -8.63 -16.78 1.44
C TYR A 70 -8.34 -15.34 1.84
N LEU A 71 -7.21 -15.11 2.54
CA LEU A 71 -6.77 -13.76 2.90
C LEU A 71 -6.51 -12.91 1.66
N HIS A 72 -5.78 -13.44 0.68
CA HIS A 72 -5.49 -12.73 -0.57
C HIS A 72 -6.76 -12.43 -1.37
N THR A 73 -7.70 -13.40 -1.41
CA THR A 73 -9.00 -13.21 -2.06
C THR A 73 -9.74 -12.03 -1.42
N MET A 74 -9.83 -12.00 -0.09
CA MET A 74 -10.49 -10.92 0.63
C MET A 74 -9.78 -9.57 0.46
N ALA A 75 -8.45 -9.54 0.49
CA ALA A 75 -7.67 -8.33 0.30
C ALA A 75 -7.95 -7.68 -1.06
N LEU A 76 -7.98 -8.49 -2.13
CA LEU A 76 -8.32 -8.04 -3.48
C LEU A 76 -9.77 -7.58 -3.61
N VAL A 77 -10.73 -8.33 -3.05
CA VAL A 77 -12.14 -7.93 -3.03
C VAL A 77 -12.32 -6.58 -2.33
N CYS A 78 -11.71 -6.39 -1.16
CA CYS A 78 -11.75 -5.14 -0.43
C CYS A 78 -11.09 -3.98 -1.21
N LEU A 79 -10.01 -4.24 -1.96
CA LEU A 79 -9.41 -3.25 -2.85
C LEU A 79 -10.37 -2.85 -3.98
N GLN A 80 -10.95 -3.82 -4.68
CA GLN A 80 -11.89 -3.58 -5.78
C GLN A 80 -13.11 -2.79 -5.33
N LEU A 81 -13.69 -3.14 -4.18
CA LEU A 81 -14.82 -2.40 -3.60
C LEU A 81 -14.45 -0.95 -3.26
N ARG A 82 -13.27 -0.72 -2.66
CA ARG A 82 -12.78 0.65 -2.39
C ARG A 82 -12.53 1.43 -3.68
N GLY A 83 -11.95 0.78 -4.69
CA GLY A 83 -11.73 1.34 -6.01
C GLY A 83 -13.03 1.78 -6.67
N ALA A 84 -14.04 0.89 -6.72
CA ALA A 84 -15.34 1.18 -7.31
C ALA A 84 -16.10 2.29 -6.59
N GLN A 85 -15.93 2.44 -5.28
CA GLN A 85 -16.51 3.55 -4.50
C GLN A 85 -15.90 4.91 -4.84
N LEU A 86 -14.59 4.94 -5.17
CA LEU A 86 -13.87 6.17 -5.48
C LEU A 86 -13.90 6.51 -6.97
N PHE A 87 -13.91 5.50 -7.83
CA PHE A 87 -13.89 5.61 -9.29
C PHE A 87 -15.11 4.88 -9.88
N PRO A 88 -16.33 5.47 -9.77
CA PRO A 88 -17.52 4.84 -10.33
C PRO A 88 -17.42 4.75 -11.86
N PRO A 89 -17.91 3.66 -12.48
CA PRO A 89 -17.71 3.38 -13.90
C PRO A 89 -18.29 4.44 -14.87
N ALA A 90 -19.22 5.27 -14.39
CA ALA A 90 -19.80 6.37 -15.17
C ALA A 90 -18.86 7.57 -15.38
N SER A 91 -17.70 7.62 -14.71
CA SER A 91 -16.74 8.73 -14.80
C SER A 91 -15.57 8.48 -15.76
N ALA A 92 -15.48 7.29 -16.36
CA ALA A 92 -14.38 6.94 -17.27
C ALA A 92 -14.77 7.16 -18.74
N PRO A 93 -13.95 7.86 -19.55
CA PRO A 93 -14.04 7.76 -21.00
C PRO A 93 -13.76 6.30 -21.43
N PRO A 94 -14.24 5.86 -22.61
CA PRO A 94 -13.99 4.51 -23.08
C PRO A 94 -12.48 4.26 -23.15
N ALA A 95 -11.97 3.46 -22.23
CA ALA A 95 -10.56 3.09 -22.18
C ALA A 95 -10.24 2.30 -23.45
N GLY A 96 -9.33 2.85 -24.28
CA GLY A 96 -8.75 2.09 -25.38
C GLY A 96 -8.04 0.84 -24.84
N PRO A 97 -8.05 -0.28 -25.61
CA PRO A 97 -7.49 -1.53 -25.13
C PRO A 97 -5.96 -1.45 -25.00
N ALA A 98 -5.42 -2.24 -24.07
CA ALA A 98 -4.03 -2.72 -24.01
C ALA A 98 -2.89 -1.76 -23.57
N LEU A 99 -3.08 -0.45 -23.46
CA LEU A 99 -1.96 0.44 -23.09
C LEU A 99 -1.47 0.29 -21.63
N GLY A 100 -2.23 -0.40 -20.76
CA GLY A 100 -1.96 -0.44 -19.32
C GLY A 100 -0.63 -1.10 -18.95
N THR A 101 -0.37 -2.33 -19.43
CA THR A 101 0.82 -3.10 -19.04
C THR A 101 2.11 -2.57 -19.66
N GLU A 102 2.06 -2.12 -20.92
CA GLU A 102 3.20 -1.49 -21.59
C GLU A 102 3.51 -0.11 -20.98
N LEU A 103 2.49 0.68 -20.63
CA LEU A 103 2.73 1.94 -19.93
C LEU A 103 3.38 1.69 -18.56
N LEU A 104 2.90 0.70 -17.80
CA LEU A 104 3.48 0.36 -16.50
C LEU A 104 4.93 -0.11 -16.60
N SER A 105 5.34 -0.81 -17.67
CA SER A 105 6.75 -1.20 -17.85
C SER A 105 7.66 -0.03 -18.23
N LEU A 106 7.11 1.05 -18.79
CA LEU A 106 7.85 2.26 -19.17
C LEU A 106 7.94 3.29 -18.04
N LEU A 107 7.15 3.16 -16.97
CA LEU A 107 7.21 4.08 -15.84
C LEU A 107 8.51 3.90 -15.05
N PRO A 108 9.16 4.98 -14.60
CA PRO A 108 10.37 4.92 -13.78
C PRO A 108 10.09 4.48 -12.33
N GLY A 109 8.95 3.85 -12.08
CA GLY A 109 8.41 3.59 -10.75
C GLY A 109 7.01 2.99 -10.83
N PHE A 110 6.30 2.98 -9.70
CA PHE A 110 4.95 2.43 -9.62
C PHE A 110 3.93 3.50 -9.22
N LEU A 111 2.66 3.29 -9.59
CA LEU A 111 1.55 4.16 -9.23
C LEU A 111 0.96 3.72 -7.89
N LEU A 112 0.60 4.71 -7.07
CA LEU A 112 -0.02 4.51 -5.77
C LEU A 112 -1.23 5.44 -5.64
N VAL A 113 -2.38 4.89 -5.25
CA VAL A 113 -3.58 5.66 -4.95
C VAL A 113 -4.06 5.35 -3.55
N LEU A 114 -4.28 6.39 -2.75
CA LEU A 114 -4.76 6.30 -1.37
C LEU A 114 -6.08 7.05 -1.22
N SER A 115 -6.94 6.57 -0.34
CA SER A 115 -8.08 7.36 0.15
C SER A 115 -7.61 8.52 1.05
N ALA A 116 -8.51 9.45 1.37
CA ALA A 116 -8.28 10.52 2.37
C ALA A 116 -7.81 10.01 3.75
N SER A 117 -8.05 8.73 4.06
CA SER A 117 -7.64 8.08 5.32
C SER A 117 -6.27 7.39 5.24
N GLY A 118 -5.59 7.40 4.09
CA GLY A 118 -4.33 6.68 3.88
C GLY A 118 -4.50 5.20 3.54
N LYS A 119 -5.74 4.71 3.39
CA LYS A 119 -6.02 3.35 2.90
C LYS A 119 -5.69 3.20 1.43
N LEU A 120 -5.10 2.07 1.06
CA LEU A 120 -4.76 1.70 -0.32
C LEU A 120 -6.02 1.54 -1.17
N VAL A 121 -6.03 2.16 -2.34
CA VAL A 121 -7.13 2.08 -3.31
C VAL A 121 -6.66 1.41 -4.59
N TYR A 122 -5.44 1.73 -5.02
CA TYR A 122 -4.79 1.11 -6.15
C TYR A 122 -3.27 1.13 -5.93
N ILE A 123 -2.61 0.08 -6.41
CA ILE A 123 -1.16 0.02 -6.57
C ILE A 123 -0.87 -0.76 -7.84
N SER A 124 0.02 -0.26 -8.68
CA SER A 124 0.33 -0.91 -9.95
C SER A 124 1.16 -2.18 -9.77
N GLU A 125 1.01 -3.11 -10.71
CA GLU A 125 1.64 -4.45 -10.65
C GLU A 125 3.17 -4.40 -10.67
N ASN A 126 3.75 -3.40 -11.34
CA ASN A 126 5.19 -3.19 -11.41
C ASN A 126 5.84 -2.84 -10.06
N VAL A 127 5.07 -2.63 -8.97
CA VAL A 127 5.60 -2.51 -7.61
C VAL A 127 6.52 -3.68 -7.22
N ALA A 128 6.25 -4.88 -7.75
CA ALA A 128 7.06 -6.05 -7.50
C ALA A 128 8.51 -5.88 -7.95
N GLN A 129 8.75 -5.09 -9.00
CA GLN A 129 10.11 -4.80 -9.50
C GLN A 129 10.87 -3.87 -8.54
N VAL A 130 10.16 -3.02 -7.79
CA VAL A 130 10.75 -2.01 -6.91
C VAL A 130 10.93 -2.52 -5.48
N LEU A 131 9.95 -3.26 -4.95
CA LEU A 131 9.93 -3.71 -3.56
C LEU A 131 10.14 -5.23 -3.39
N GLY A 132 10.08 -5.99 -4.49
CA GLY A 132 10.12 -7.46 -4.47
C GLY A 132 8.88 -8.11 -3.84
N LEU A 133 7.80 -7.35 -3.67
CA LEU A 133 6.51 -7.80 -3.15
C LEU A 133 5.44 -7.58 -4.21
N SER A 134 4.62 -8.59 -4.48
CA SER A 134 3.46 -8.44 -5.35
C SER A 134 2.41 -7.52 -4.73
N MET A 135 1.57 -6.92 -5.57
CA MET A 135 0.42 -6.12 -5.13
C MET A 135 -0.45 -6.91 -4.12
N VAL A 136 -0.67 -8.20 -4.37
CA VAL A 136 -1.48 -9.06 -3.50
C VAL A 136 -0.84 -9.25 -2.12
N GLU A 137 0.47 -9.49 -2.06
CA GLU A 137 1.20 -9.65 -0.80
C GLU A 137 1.20 -8.37 0.03
N LEU A 138 1.35 -7.20 -0.62
CA LEU A 138 1.27 -5.90 0.05
C LEU A 138 -0.10 -5.69 0.70
N LEU A 139 -1.17 -6.00 -0.04
CA LEU A 139 -2.54 -5.86 0.47
C LEU A 139 -2.89 -6.90 1.56
N ALA A 140 -2.26 -8.07 1.52
CA ALA A 140 -2.43 -9.08 2.55
C ALA A 140 -1.79 -8.68 3.88
N ARG A 141 -0.72 -7.86 3.84
CA ARG A 141 -0.05 -7.34 5.03
C ARG A 141 -0.88 -6.29 5.76
N GLY A 142 -1.61 -5.46 5.02
CA GLY A 142 -2.47 -4.43 5.56
C GLY A 142 -3.15 -3.61 4.48
N ASP A 143 -4.14 -2.82 4.89
CA ASP A 143 -4.98 -2.05 3.97
C ASP A 143 -4.58 -0.57 3.88
N THR A 144 -3.49 -0.16 4.58
CA THR A 144 -2.98 1.21 4.62
C THR A 144 -1.58 1.35 4.02
N VAL A 145 -1.23 2.56 3.59
CA VAL A 145 0.14 2.85 3.12
C VAL A 145 1.19 2.59 4.22
N PHE A 146 0.84 2.79 5.48
CA PHE A 146 1.75 2.67 6.63
C PHE A 146 2.24 1.24 6.87
N ASP A 147 1.52 0.24 6.36
CA ASP A 147 1.89 -1.17 6.41
C ASP A 147 3.03 -1.50 5.43
N ILE A 148 3.19 -0.67 4.40
CA ILE A 148 4.26 -0.77 3.40
C ILE A 148 5.51 -0.01 3.86
N LEU A 149 5.38 0.98 4.73
CA LEU A 149 6.49 1.81 5.20
C LEU A 149 7.36 1.12 6.25
N ASP A 150 8.63 1.48 6.30
CA ASP A 150 9.48 1.23 7.46
C ASP A 150 8.92 1.97 8.69
N GLY A 151 9.16 1.41 9.88
CA GLY A 151 8.67 1.96 11.14
C GLY A 151 9.06 3.42 11.37
N GLY A 152 10.29 3.80 11.03
CA GLY A 152 10.78 5.18 11.20
C GLY A 152 10.11 6.20 10.29
N ALA A 153 9.59 5.78 9.13
CA ALA A 153 9.01 6.67 8.13
C ALA A 153 7.51 6.99 8.38
N ARG A 154 6.82 6.23 9.24
CA ARG A 154 5.35 6.28 9.37
C ARG A 154 4.80 7.64 9.81
N GLU A 155 5.35 8.21 10.89
CA GLU A 155 4.84 9.46 11.45
C GLU A 155 5.13 10.65 10.52
N GLU A 156 6.30 10.65 9.87
CA GLU A 156 6.68 11.70 8.92
C GLU A 156 5.80 11.67 7.67
N VAL A 157 5.53 10.48 7.11
CA VAL A 157 4.61 10.34 5.98
C VAL A 157 3.17 10.70 6.39
N ARG A 158 2.73 10.34 7.60
CA ARG A 158 1.41 10.74 8.10
C ARG A 158 1.27 12.25 8.13
N LYS A 159 2.26 12.97 8.66
CA LYS A 159 2.28 14.44 8.71
C LYS A 159 2.22 15.04 7.30
N LYS A 160 3.04 14.53 6.38
CA LYS A 160 3.07 14.98 4.97
C LYS A 160 1.74 14.77 4.25
N LEU A 161 1.09 13.63 4.45
CA LEU A 161 -0.22 13.35 3.88
C LEU A 161 -1.32 14.22 4.49
N LEU A 162 -1.23 14.54 5.79
CA LEU A 162 -2.18 15.45 6.44
C LEU A 162 -2.07 16.86 5.85
N LEU A 163 -0.85 17.40 5.75
CA LEU A 163 -0.59 18.71 5.16
C LEU A 163 -1.02 18.75 3.68
N ALA A 164 -0.74 17.69 2.92
CA ALA A 164 -1.16 17.58 1.53
C ALA A 164 -2.69 17.60 1.36
N ARG A 165 -3.44 17.17 2.38
CA ARG A 165 -4.90 17.14 2.36
C ARG A 165 -5.52 18.51 2.68
N GLU A 166 -4.81 19.37 3.40
CA GLU A 166 -5.25 20.74 3.70
C GLU A 166 -5.26 21.64 2.45
N ASP A 167 -4.43 21.31 1.45
CA ASP A 167 -4.35 22.02 0.17
C ASP A 167 -4.51 21.05 -1.02
N PRO A 168 -5.74 20.57 -1.29
CA PRO A 168 -6.01 19.66 -2.40
C PRO A 168 -5.61 20.28 -3.74
N GLY A 169 -4.89 19.51 -4.56
CA GLY A 169 -4.39 19.95 -5.86
C GLY A 169 -2.91 20.35 -5.84
N ARG A 170 -2.38 20.77 -4.69
CA ARG A 170 -0.94 21.03 -4.53
C ARG A 170 -0.15 19.73 -4.58
N GLU A 171 0.90 19.76 -5.39
CA GLU A 171 1.84 18.64 -5.49
C GLU A 171 2.75 18.61 -4.26
N VAL A 172 2.88 17.41 -3.68
CA VAL A 172 3.73 17.13 -2.54
C VAL A 172 4.72 16.05 -2.93
N THR A 173 6.00 16.29 -2.61
CA THR A 173 7.09 15.36 -2.87
C THR A 173 7.82 15.04 -1.58
N PHE A 174 8.09 13.76 -1.33
CA PHE A 174 8.88 13.32 -0.19
C PHE A 174 9.56 11.98 -0.46
N VAL A 175 10.65 11.69 0.21
CA VAL A 175 11.28 10.36 0.22
C VAL A 175 10.79 9.60 1.44
N SER A 176 10.45 8.33 1.25
CA SER A 176 10.08 7.42 2.33
C SER A 176 10.79 6.09 2.17
N GLU A 177 11.17 5.49 3.28
CA GLU A 177 11.67 4.13 3.29
C GLU A 177 10.51 3.13 3.31
N MET A 178 10.49 2.23 2.32
CA MET A 178 9.47 1.22 2.11
C MET A 178 10.04 -0.17 2.34
N CYS A 179 9.27 -1.02 3.02
CA CYS A 179 9.60 -2.41 3.28
C CYS A 179 9.72 -3.20 1.98
N THR A 180 10.77 -4.01 1.89
CA THR A 180 11.00 -4.95 0.79
C THR A 180 10.76 -6.40 1.23
N SER A 181 10.61 -7.30 0.25
CA SER A 181 10.55 -8.73 0.56
C SER A 181 11.88 -9.27 1.08
N LYS A 182 11.83 -10.37 1.84
CA LYS A 182 13.04 -11.02 2.35
C LYS A 182 14.01 -11.40 1.24
N ALA A 183 13.50 -11.95 0.13
CA ALA A 183 14.31 -12.33 -1.02
C ALA A 183 14.97 -11.09 -1.67
N PHE A 184 14.23 -9.99 -1.78
CA PHE A 184 14.77 -8.74 -2.31
C PHE A 184 15.87 -8.17 -1.43
N ARG A 185 15.73 -8.23 -0.10
CA ARG A 185 16.75 -7.76 0.87
C ARG A 185 18.06 -8.53 0.76
N VAL A 186 18.00 -9.83 0.45
CA VAL A 186 19.19 -10.66 0.25
C VAL A 186 19.96 -10.23 -1.00
N GLN A 187 19.25 -9.83 -2.06
CA GLN A 187 19.86 -9.47 -3.34
C GLN A 187 20.29 -8.00 -3.42
N HIS A 188 19.49 -7.08 -2.88
CA HIS A 188 19.65 -5.64 -3.11
C HIS A 188 19.93 -4.84 -1.82
N GLY A 189 19.94 -5.50 -0.67
CA GLY A 189 20.16 -4.87 0.63
C GLY A 189 18.95 -4.09 1.15
N GLY A 190 18.50 -4.44 2.36
CA GLY A 190 17.60 -3.61 3.16
C GLY A 190 16.26 -3.18 2.51
N ASN A 191 15.60 -2.24 3.17
CA ASN A 191 14.40 -1.57 2.66
C ASN A 191 14.78 -0.62 1.51
N ARG A 192 13.80 -0.06 0.78
CA ARG A 192 14.08 0.83 -0.36
C ARG A 192 13.60 2.25 -0.07
N ALA A 193 14.45 3.22 -0.35
CA ALA A 193 14.04 4.63 -0.40
C ALA A 193 13.26 4.85 -1.69
N VAL A 194 12.06 5.41 -1.56
CA VAL A 194 11.15 5.68 -2.67
C VAL A 194 10.73 7.13 -2.58
N ALA A 195 10.97 7.87 -3.66
CA ALA A 195 10.45 9.22 -3.83
C ALA A 195 8.98 9.14 -4.23
N VAL A 196 8.11 9.72 -3.42
CA VAL A 196 6.68 9.80 -3.63
C VAL A 196 6.36 11.21 -4.08
N ARG A 197 5.86 11.35 -5.32
CA ARG A 197 5.37 12.61 -5.89
C ARG A 197 3.90 12.47 -6.18
N GLY A 198 3.06 13.25 -5.53
CA GLY A 198 1.62 13.12 -5.68
C GLY A 198 0.82 14.30 -5.16
N ARG A 199 -0.50 14.22 -5.30
CA ARG A 199 -1.43 15.25 -4.83
C ARG A 199 -2.78 14.66 -4.46
N PHE A 200 -3.48 15.31 -3.54
CA PHE A 200 -4.90 15.04 -3.33
C PHE A 200 -5.72 15.63 -4.47
N THR A 201 -6.63 14.84 -5.03
CA THR A 201 -7.55 15.26 -6.07
C THR A 201 -8.97 14.94 -5.62
N ALA A 202 -9.89 15.89 -5.78
CA ALA A 202 -11.31 15.65 -5.62
C ALA A 202 -11.81 14.79 -6.78
N LEU A 203 -12.39 13.64 -6.45
CA LEU A 203 -12.96 12.74 -7.44
C LEU A 203 -14.42 13.14 -7.71
N HIS A 204 -14.79 13.10 -8.98
CA HIS A 204 -16.15 13.43 -9.39
C HIS A 204 -17.09 12.30 -8.95
N GLY A 205 -18.09 12.63 -8.12
CA GLY A 205 -19.04 11.67 -7.60
C GLY A 205 -20.28 12.34 -7.00
N PRO A 206 -21.37 11.59 -6.81
CA PRO A 206 -22.64 12.13 -6.30
C PRO A 206 -22.62 12.47 -4.80
N ALA A 207 -21.55 12.12 -4.07
CA ALA A 207 -21.42 12.38 -2.65
C ALA A 207 -21.05 13.86 -2.38
N CYS A 208 -21.62 14.43 -1.33
CA CYS A 208 -21.29 15.77 -0.85
C CYS A 208 -20.76 15.68 0.60
N PRO A 209 -19.50 16.07 0.87
CA PRO A 209 -18.48 16.55 -0.07
C PRO A 209 -17.96 15.42 -0.99
N PRO A 210 -17.40 15.77 -2.17
CA PRO A 210 -16.84 14.79 -3.09
C PRO A 210 -15.68 14.03 -2.44
N PRO A 211 -15.54 12.72 -2.67
CA PRO A 211 -14.45 11.95 -2.12
C PRO A 211 -13.11 12.42 -2.69
N THR A 212 -12.09 12.54 -1.84
CA THR A 212 -10.73 12.89 -2.27
C THR A 212 -9.81 11.68 -2.19
N ALA A 213 -8.94 11.54 -3.18
CA ALA A 213 -7.87 10.54 -3.18
C ALA A 213 -6.51 11.18 -3.40
N PHE A 214 -5.47 10.60 -2.81
CA PHE A 214 -4.08 10.94 -3.08
C PHE A 214 -3.59 10.07 -4.24
N LEU A 215 -3.17 10.69 -5.34
CA LEU A 215 -2.59 10.01 -6.48
C LEU A 215 -1.10 10.31 -6.52
N ALA A 216 -0.27 9.28 -6.63
CA ALA A 216 1.18 9.44 -6.63
C ALA A 216 1.90 8.51 -7.61
N LEU A 217 3.02 9.02 -8.13
CA LEU A 217 4.09 8.24 -8.73
C LEU A 217 5.18 8.01 -7.67
N CYS A 218 5.55 6.75 -7.51
CA CYS A 218 6.52 6.29 -6.54
C CYS A 218 7.76 5.78 -7.29
N THR A 219 8.84 6.54 -7.28
CA THR A 219 10.08 6.25 -8.01
C THR A 219 11.16 5.78 -7.03
N PRO A 220 11.80 4.61 -7.24
CA PRO A 220 12.93 4.20 -6.41
C PRO A 220 14.04 5.25 -6.48
N VAL A 221 14.54 5.64 -5.31
CA VAL A 221 15.76 6.45 -5.23
C VAL A 221 16.93 5.51 -5.51
N ALA A 222 17.76 5.86 -6.49
CA ALA A 222 18.97 5.11 -6.79
C ALA A 222 19.80 4.94 -5.52
N ARG A 223 20.01 3.70 -5.10
CA ARG A 223 20.98 3.34 -4.06
C ARG A 223 22.12 2.66 -4.78
N PHE A 224 23.28 3.30 -4.74
CA PHE A 224 24.48 2.71 -5.28
C PHE A 224 25.03 1.70 -4.27
N PRO A 225 25.45 0.50 -4.71
CA PRO A 225 26.20 -0.39 -3.84
C PRO A 225 27.47 0.32 -3.39
N ALA A 226 27.78 0.22 -2.10
CA ALA A 226 29.01 0.78 -1.53
C ALA A 226 30.27 0.11 -2.09
N ASP A 227 30.14 -1.10 -2.65
CA ASP A 227 31.23 -1.86 -3.26
C ASP A 227 30.98 -2.07 -4.76
N GLY A 228 31.96 -1.65 -5.54
CA GLY A 228 31.94 -1.57 -7.00
C GLY A 228 31.75 -2.91 -7.69
N ASP A 229 30.56 -3.11 -8.24
CA ASP A 229 30.40 -3.99 -9.41
C ASP A 229 30.13 -3.09 -10.62
N ALA A 230 31.17 -2.94 -11.43
CA ALA A 230 31.27 -1.99 -12.53
C ALA A 230 30.60 -2.56 -13.79
N GLY A 231 29.27 -2.48 -13.84
CA GLY A 231 28.52 -2.52 -15.10
C GLY A 231 28.31 -1.08 -15.60
N SER A 232 29.01 -0.71 -16.70
CA SER A 232 28.94 0.57 -17.43
C SER A 232 28.33 1.76 -16.67
N GLN A 233 29.06 2.30 -15.68
CA GLN A 233 28.63 3.48 -14.90
C GLN A 233 28.83 4.81 -15.66
N ASP A 234 28.49 4.87 -16.95
CA ASP A 234 28.63 6.09 -17.74
C ASP A 234 27.41 7.03 -17.66
N ASP A 235 26.30 6.58 -17.05
CA ASP A 235 25.08 7.38 -16.91
C ASP A 235 25.03 8.22 -15.61
N VAL A 236 25.89 7.95 -14.62
CA VAL A 236 25.88 8.66 -13.32
C VAL A 236 27.30 8.82 -12.76
N PHE A 237 27.55 9.91 -12.05
CA PHE A 237 28.75 10.10 -11.21
C PHE A 237 28.40 10.06 -9.72
N GLN A 238 29.40 9.76 -8.88
CA GLN A 238 29.25 9.75 -7.43
C GLN A 238 30.17 10.78 -6.79
N SER A 239 29.70 11.41 -5.71
CA SER A 239 30.49 12.33 -4.91
C SER A 239 30.26 12.10 -3.41
N THR A 240 31.31 12.30 -2.64
CA THR A 240 31.29 12.27 -1.17
C THR A 240 31.55 13.67 -0.65
N HIS A 241 30.86 14.05 0.42
CA HIS A 241 30.90 15.40 0.96
C HIS A 241 31.04 15.43 2.48
N LEU A 242 31.60 16.51 3.01
CA LEU A 242 31.48 16.90 4.41
C LEU A 242 30.03 17.35 4.71
N LEU A 243 29.71 17.53 6.01
CA LEU A 243 28.39 18.00 6.46
C LEU A 243 28.03 19.43 5.99
N ASP A 244 28.99 20.20 5.49
CA ASP A 244 28.76 21.51 4.86
C ASP A 244 28.62 21.41 3.32
N MET A 245 28.50 20.18 2.80
CA MET A 245 28.46 19.82 1.38
C MET A 245 29.75 20.10 0.61
N THR A 246 30.89 20.28 1.28
CA THR A 246 32.20 20.38 0.64
C THR A 246 32.64 19.03 0.07
N PHE A 247 33.04 18.97 -1.19
CA PHE A 247 33.50 17.74 -1.85
C PHE A 247 34.77 17.19 -1.20
N THR A 248 34.72 15.92 -0.80
CA THR A 248 35.88 15.15 -0.30
C THR A 248 36.34 14.09 -1.28
N ASP A 249 35.47 13.63 -2.17
CA ASP A 249 35.81 12.72 -3.26
C ASP A 249 34.75 12.77 -4.36
N VAL A 250 35.11 12.42 -5.59
CA VAL A 250 34.18 12.32 -6.73
C VAL A 250 34.72 11.36 -7.80
N THR A 251 33.86 10.63 -8.49
CA THR A 251 34.27 9.73 -9.58
C THR A 251 34.79 10.50 -10.80
N GLU A 252 35.73 9.93 -11.55
CA GLU A 252 36.29 10.54 -12.79
C GLU A 252 35.20 10.88 -13.82
N SER A 253 34.09 10.11 -13.81
CA SER A 253 32.96 10.31 -14.72
C SER A 253 32.32 11.69 -14.61
N VAL A 254 32.52 12.43 -13.51
CA VAL A 254 31.99 13.79 -13.33
C VAL A 254 32.39 14.74 -14.47
N THR A 255 33.53 14.50 -15.11
CA THR A 255 33.98 15.28 -16.28
C THR A 255 32.99 15.18 -17.43
N TYR A 256 32.40 14.01 -17.67
CA TYR A 256 31.41 13.81 -18.75
C TYR A 256 30.05 14.39 -18.41
N HIS A 257 29.69 14.49 -17.12
CA HIS A 257 28.38 14.98 -16.68
C HIS A 257 28.32 16.48 -16.44
N LEU A 258 29.34 17.04 -15.78
CA LEU A 258 29.37 18.44 -15.36
C LEU A 258 30.47 19.27 -16.06
N GLY A 259 31.39 18.61 -16.80
CA GLY A 259 32.51 19.28 -17.45
C GLY A 259 33.67 19.67 -16.52
N TYR A 260 33.57 19.36 -15.22
CA TYR A 260 34.64 19.58 -14.24
C TYR A 260 35.52 18.36 -14.08
N ARG A 261 36.82 18.56 -13.92
CA ARG A 261 37.73 17.51 -13.45
C ARG A 261 37.60 17.32 -11.95
N ARG A 262 37.90 16.12 -11.46
CA ARG A 262 37.90 15.78 -10.02
C ARG A 262 38.63 16.84 -9.21
N GLU A 263 39.86 17.19 -9.60
CA GLU A 263 40.73 18.08 -8.83
C GLU A 263 40.15 19.50 -8.68
N GLN A 264 39.29 19.91 -9.60
CA GLN A 264 38.64 21.23 -9.56
C GLN A 264 37.50 21.28 -8.55
N LEU A 265 36.88 20.14 -8.23
CA LEU A 265 35.76 20.06 -7.32
C LEU A 265 36.20 19.82 -5.87
N MET A 266 37.33 19.13 -5.66
CA MET A 266 37.85 18.85 -4.33
C MET A 266 37.95 20.12 -3.48
N GLY A 267 37.40 20.07 -2.26
CA GLY A 267 37.43 21.20 -1.32
C GLY A 267 36.49 22.36 -1.65
N HIS A 268 35.72 22.30 -2.75
CA HIS A 268 34.68 23.29 -3.05
C HIS A 268 33.34 22.85 -2.46
N SER A 269 32.49 23.82 -2.10
CA SER A 269 31.13 23.51 -1.66
C SER A 269 30.25 23.17 -2.86
N TRP A 270 29.47 22.10 -2.76
CA TRP A 270 28.46 21.74 -3.77
C TRP A 270 27.47 22.88 -4.06
N TYR A 271 27.16 23.72 -3.06
CA TYR A 271 26.31 24.90 -3.26
C TYR A 271 26.87 25.89 -4.30
N SER A 272 28.18 25.89 -4.55
CA SER A 272 28.79 26.74 -5.58
C SER A 272 28.45 26.30 -7.01
N LEU A 273 28.01 25.05 -7.19
CA LEU A 273 27.59 24.51 -8.49
C LEU A 273 26.09 24.69 -8.75
N LEU A 274 25.32 25.11 -7.74
CA LEU A 274 23.88 25.27 -7.89
C LEU A 274 23.52 26.57 -8.59
N HIS A 275 22.44 26.51 -9.37
CA HIS A 275 21.78 27.72 -9.81
C HIS A 275 21.25 28.50 -8.60
N PRO A 276 21.39 29.84 -8.53
CA PRO A 276 20.96 30.63 -7.38
C PRO A 276 19.49 30.41 -6.97
N GLU A 277 18.60 30.13 -7.92
CA GLU A 277 17.18 29.86 -7.67
C GLU A 277 16.92 28.52 -6.96
N ASP A 278 17.87 27.58 -7.03
CA ASP A 278 17.74 26.25 -6.42
C ASP A 278 18.37 26.18 -5.01
N THR A 279 19.21 27.15 -4.65
CA THR A 279 19.99 27.13 -3.42
C THR A 279 19.13 27.06 -2.17
N GLU A 280 18.04 27.84 -2.09
CA GLU A 280 17.16 27.82 -0.91
C GLU A 280 16.46 26.47 -0.73
N ARG A 281 15.98 25.89 -1.84
CA ARG A 281 15.32 24.58 -1.83
C ARG A 281 16.30 23.48 -1.44
N ALA A 282 17.49 23.49 -2.00
CA ALA A 282 18.54 22.55 -1.67
C ALA A 282 18.97 22.65 -0.20
N ALA A 283 19.13 23.87 0.32
CA ALA A 283 19.44 24.10 1.72
C ALA A 283 18.32 23.63 2.67
N ALA A 284 17.05 23.81 2.30
CA ALA A 284 15.93 23.30 3.07
C ALA A 284 15.94 21.75 3.12
N GLN A 285 16.28 21.09 2.02
CA GLN A 285 16.40 19.63 1.97
C GLN A 285 17.61 19.13 2.77
N HIS A 286 18.77 19.77 2.64
CA HIS A 286 19.97 19.40 3.38
C HIS A 286 19.77 19.51 4.91
N ARG A 287 19.09 20.56 5.40
CA ARG A 287 18.76 20.68 6.84
C ARG A 287 17.80 19.61 7.37
N ALA A 288 17.11 18.90 6.48
CA ALA A 288 16.15 17.86 6.86
C ALA A 288 16.79 16.46 6.99
N VAL A 289 18.09 16.35 6.68
CA VAL A 289 18.93 15.15 6.84
C VAL A 289 19.69 15.23 8.16
#